data_AF-A0A968VVQ5-F1
#
_entry.id   AF-A0A968VVQ5-F1
#
_cell.length_a   1.000
_cell.length_b   1.000
_cell.length_c   1.000
_cell.angle_alpha   90.00
_cell.angle_beta   90.00
_cell.angle_gamma   90.00
#
_symmetry.space_group_name_H-M   'P 1'
#
loop_
_entity.id
_entity.type
_entity.pdbx_description
1 polymer ?
#
loop_
_entity_poly.entity_id
_entity_poly.type
_entity_poly.pdbx_seq_one_letter_code
_entity_poly.pdbx_strand_id
1 'polypeptide(L)'
;MAITNRDIDKRELSIPQYIDKYYSNVDLKGWKYWMTDNIRPAWEREKRKEFLAKWGERMKFFDFAKMENFYEKRDLSGFDEDVKKFVAFLAGDGFFDKNNLTFEDWINSKNFTNPLKDYEQDVTIKEALSLKGGMNYIRKQLINLHWWRQ
;
A
#
# COMPACT_ATOMS: atom_id res chain seq x y z
N MET A 1 -3.63 -25.67 -15.21
CA MET A 1 -3.40 -24.21 -15.35
C MET A 1 -2.27 -24.01 -16.35
N ALA A 2 -2.44 -23.11 -17.32
CA ALA A 2 -1.38 -22.79 -18.27
C ALA A 2 -0.31 -21.94 -17.56
N ILE A 3 0.97 -22.31 -17.71
CA ILE A 3 2.10 -21.52 -17.21
C ILE A 3 2.15 -20.23 -18.04
N THR A 4 2.16 -19.09 -17.39
CA THR A 4 2.26 -17.79 -18.07
C THR A 4 3.73 -17.40 -18.26
N ASN A 5 4.01 -16.50 -19.22
CA ASN A 5 5.35 -15.91 -19.37
C ASN A 5 5.82 -15.26 -18.05
N ARG A 6 4.89 -14.72 -17.26
CA ARG A 6 5.18 -14.13 -15.96
C ARG A 6 5.63 -15.16 -14.92
N ASP A 7 5.12 -16.39 -14.98
CA ASP A 7 5.54 -17.48 -14.10
C ASP A 7 6.93 -18.01 -14.46
N ILE A 8 7.28 -17.98 -15.75
CA ILE A 8 8.61 -18.33 -16.26
C ILE A 8 9.62 -17.26 -15.87
N ASP A 9 9.33 -16.00 -16.21
CA ASP A 9 10.19 -14.84 -15.94
C ASP A 9 10.45 -14.66 -14.44
N LYS A 10 9.50 -15.05 -13.56
CA LYS A 10 9.72 -15.02 -12.10
C LYS A 10 10.83 -15.97 -11.64
N ARG A 11 11.09 -17.05 -12.39
CA ARG A 11 12.14 -18.05 -12.08
C ARG A 11 13.46 -17.73 -12.78
N GLU A 12 13.39 -17.11 -13.96
CA GLU A 12 14.54 -16.89 -14.84
C GLU A 12 15.18 -15.51 -14.69
N LEU A 13 14.41 -14.48 -14.32
CA LEU A 13 14.92 -13.13 -14.13
C LEU A 13 15.34 -12.91 -12.68
N SER A 14 16.38 -12.10 -12.49
CA SER A 14 16.65 -11.52 -11.17
C SER A 14 15.48 -10.63 -10.73
N ILE A 15 15.30 -10.47 -9.42
CA ILE A 15 14.25 -9.62 -8.84
C ILE A 15 14.24 -8.20 -9.45
N PRO A 16 15.38 -7.49 -9.57
CA PRO A 16 15.40 -6.16 -10.22
C PRO A 16 14.91 -6.18 -11.67
N GLN A 17 15.35 -7.18 -12.46
CA GLN A 17 14.92 -7.33 -13.86
C GLN A 17 13.43 -7.63 -13.97
N TYR A 18 12.91 -8.49 -13.09
CA TYR A 18 11.50 -8.82 -13.03
C TYR A 18 10.65 -7.59 -12.69
N ILE A 19 11.05 -6.82 -11.67
CA ILE A 19 10.33 -5.61 -11.26
C ILE A 19 10.36 -4.56 -12.38
N ASP A 20 11.51 -4.30 -13.01
CA ASP A 20 11.60 -3.35 -14.12
C ASP A 20 10.69 -3.78 -15.28
N LYS A 21 10.77 -5.05 -15.71
CA LYS A 21 9.99 -5.59 -16.83
C LYS A 21 8.48 -5.44 -16.64
N TYR A 22 7.97 -5.74 -15.45
CA TYR A 22 6.53 -5.82 -15.20
C TYR A 22 5.90 -4.61 -14.54
N TYR A 23 6.69 -3.76 -13.88
CA TYR A 23 6.16 -2.67 -13.07
C TYR A 23 6.56 -1.29 -13.55
N SER A 24 7.59 -1.12 -14.37
CA SER A 24 8.00 0.22 -14.84
C SER A 24 6.91 0.96 -15.63
N ASN A 25 6.10 0.25 -16.43
CA ASN A 25 5.03 0.84 -17.24
C ASN A 25 3.66 0.17 -17.00
N VAL A 26 3.42 -0.31 -15.78
CA VAL A 26 2.19 -1.03 -15.46
C VAL A 26 0.97 -0.11 -15.47
N ASP A 27 -0.19 -0.63 -15.87
CA ASP A 27 -1.46 0.10 -15.76
C ASP A 27 -1.80 0.41 -14.29
N LEU A 28 -1.97 1.68 -13.96
CA LEU A 28 -2.30 2.16 -12.62
C LEU A 28 -3.77 2.61 -12.49
N LYS A 29 -4.67 2.22 -13.39
CA LYS A 29 -6.10 2.57 -13.30
C LYS A 29 -6.71 2.23 -11.93
N GLY A 30 -6.41 1.03 -11.41
CA GLY A 30 -6.86 0.61 -10.08
C GLY A 30 -6.31 1.48 -8.94
N TRP A 31 -5.04 1.88 -9.02
CA TRP A 31 -4.44 2.81 -8.05
C TRP A 31 -5.11 4.18 -8.11
N LYS A 32 -5.33 4.72 -9.31
CA LYS A 32 -5.99 6.02 -9.51
C LYS A 32 -7.41 6.03 -8.94
N TYR A 33 -8.18 4.96 -9.19
CA TYR A 33 -9.50 4.76 -8.61
C TYR A 33 -9.44 4.78 -7.08
N TRP A 34 -8.57 3.95 -6.49
CA TRP A 34 -8.40 3.90 -5.03
C TRP A 34 -8.04 5.26 -4.43
N MET A 35 -7.07 5.97 -5.00
CA MET A 35 -6.69 7.28 -4.50
C MET A 35 -7.83 8.29 -4.58
N THR A 36 -8.55 8.33 -5.69
CA THR A 36 -9.60 9.32 -5.95
C THR A 36 -10.85 9.07 -5.11
N ASP A 37 -11.31 7.82 -5.06
CA ASP A 37 -12.60 7.47 -4.48
C ASP A 37 -12.53 7.16 -2.99
N ASN A 38 -11.35 6.78 -2.48
CA ASN A 38 -11.22 6.25 -1.13
C ASN A 38 -10.23 7.03 -0.27
N ILE A 39 -9.03 7.31 -0.78
CA ILE A 39 -7.96 7.90 0.05
C ILE A 39 -8.08 9.42 0.13
N ARG A 40 -8.14 10.13 -1.01
CA ARG A 40 -8.20 11.60 -1.04
C ARG A 40 -9.38 12.20 -0.26
N PRO A 41 -10.61 11.63 -0.31
CA PRO A 41 -11.72 12.16 0.49
C PRO A 41 -11.46 12.15 2.01
N ALA A 42 -10.61 11.25 2.53
CA ALA A 42 -10.24 11.26 3.95
C ALA A 42 -9.32 12.44 4.32
N TRP A 43 -8.54 12.94 3.36
CA TRP A 43 -7.65 14.09 3.50
C TRP A 43 -8.38 15.43 3.39
N GLU A 44 -9.53 15.46 2.74
CA GLU A 44 -10.35 16.66 2.55
C GLU A 44 -11.31 16.84 3.74
N ARG A 45 -11.02 17.80 4.62
CA ARG A 45 -11.72 17.98 5.92
C ARG A 45 -13.24 18.10 5.74
N GLU A 46 -13.66 18.83 4.72
CA GLU A 46 -15.05 19.04 4.32
C GLU A 46 -15.74 17.77 3.82
N LYS A 47 -14.99 16.80 3.27
CA LYS A 47 -15.52 15.53 2.77
C LYS A 47 -15.48 14.38 3.79
N ARG A 48 -14.88 14.57 4.96
CA ARG A 48 -14.73 13.50 5.97
C ARG A 48 -16.05 12.88 6.40
N LYS A 49 -17.11 13.68 6.53
CA LYS A 49 -18.44 13.18 6.87
C LYS A 49 -18.99 12.25 5.77
N GLU A 50 -18.83 12.64 4.51
CA GLU A 50 -19.24 11.83 3.35
C GLU A 50 -18.39 10.57 3.22
N PHE A 51 -17.08 10.68 3.44
CA PHE A 51 -16.16 9.54 3.51
C PHE A 51 -16.63 8.52 4.55
N LEU A 52 -16.88 8.94 5.79
CA LEU A 52 -17.35 8.05 6.85
C LEU A 52 -18.71 7.43 6.50
N ALA A 53 -19.63 8.20 5.91
CA ALA A 53 -20.93 7.70 5.49
C ALA A 53 -20.81 6.63 4.39
N LYS A 54 -19.90 6.82 3.42
CA LYS A 54 -19.62 5.86 2.34
C LYS A 54 -19.06 4.54 2.87
N TRP A 55 -18.18 4.60 3.87
CA TRP A 55 -17.52 3.42 4.43
C TRP A 55 -18.30 2.75 5.56
N GLY A 56 -19.25 3.46 6.19
CA GLY A 56 -20.10 2.93 7.24
C GLY A 56 -19.34 2.43 8.47
N GLU A 57 -19.83 1.35 9.08
CA GLU A 57 -19.26 0.78 10.32
C GLU A 57 -17.78 0.41 10.19
N ARG A 58 -17.31 0.07 8.98
CA ARG A 58 -15.93 -0.33 8.73
C ARG A 58 -14.92 0.77 9.10
N MET A 59 -15.26 2.02 8.84
CA MET A 59 -14.39 3.19 9.12
C MET A 59 -14.92 4.03 10.27
N LYS A 60 -15.88 3.52 11.06
CA LYS A 60 -16.48 4.26 12.18
C LYS A 60 -15.48 4.76 13.21
N PHE A 61 -14.39 4.01 13.39
CA PHE A 61 -13.31 4.34 14.32
C PHE A 61 -12.07 4.88 13.60
N PHE A 62 -12.21 5.35 12.37
CA PHE A 62 -11.10 5.94 11.64
C PHE A 62 -10.60 7.20 12.35
N ASP A 63 -9.32 7.23 12.68
CA ASP A 63 -8.69 8.33 13.40
C ASP A 63 -7.96 9.26 12.42
N PHE A 64 -8.64 10.34 12.03
CA PHE A 64 -8.06 11.36 11.16
C PHE A 64 -6.87 12.08 11.80
N ALA A 65 -6.88 12.28 13.11
CA ALA A 65 -5.77 12.95 13.79
C ALA A 65 -4.53 12.05 13.80
N LYS A 66 -4.71 10.74 14.00
CA LYS A 66 -3.62 9.76 13.87
C LYS A 66 -3.09 9.67 12.45
N MET A 67 -3.96 9.68 11.44
CA MET A 67 -3.56 9.75 10.03
C MET A 67 -2.68 10.99 9.76
N GLU A 68 -3.15 12.18 10.13
CA GLU A 68 -2.42 13.44 9.94
C GLU A 68 -1.08 13.44 10.70
N ASN A 69 -1.11 13.06 11.99
CA ASN A 69 0.10 12.95 12.81
C ASN A 69 1.12 11.96 12.23
N PHE A 70 0.67 10.82 11.71
CA PHE A 70 1.55 9.82 11.11
C PHE A 70 2.23 10.41 9.86
N TYR A 71 1.46 11.08 9.00
CA TYR A 71 1.98 11.73 7.81
C TYR A 71 3.03 12.82 8.12
N GLU A 72 2.79 13.63 9.14
CA GLU A 72 3.68 14.73 9.52
C GLU A 72 4.94 14.26 10.25
N LYS A 73 4.82 13.25 11.11
CA LYS A 73 5.89 12.87 12.06
C LYS A 73 6.73 11.68 11.62
N ARG A 74 6.26 10.87 10.67
CA ARG A 74 7.02 9.71 10.18
C ARG A 74 7.88 10.10 8.99
N ASP A 75 9.09 9.54 8.93
CA ASP A 75 9.92 9.66 7.75
C ASP A 75 9.31 8.79 6.62
N LEU A 76 8.66 9.47 5.69
CA LEU A 76 8.08 8.88 4.49
C LEU A 76 8.83 9.36 3.23
N SER A 77 10.04 9.88 3.36
CA SER A 77 10.80 10.54 2.30
C SER A 77 11.02 9.68 1.05
N GLY A 78 11.12 8.36 1.21
CA GLY A 78 11.23 7.43 0.09
C GLY A 78 9.97 7.29 -0.77
N PHE A 79 8.80 7.69 -0.27
CA PHE A 79 7.53 7.58 -0.99
C PHE A 79 7.18 8.85 -1.76
N ASP A 80 6.42 8.69 -2.85
CA ASP A 80 5.72 9.82 -3.46
C ASP A 80 4.49 10.23 -2.64
N GLU A 81 3.97 11.43 -2.93
CA GLU A 81 2.86 12.05 -2.21
C GLU A 81 1.60 11.17 -2.09
N ASP A 82 1.19 10.50 -3.16
CA ASP A 82 -0.01 9.66 -3.13
C ASP A 82 0.22 8.43 -2.22
N VAL A 83 1.42 7.83 -2.30
CA VAL A 83 1.78 6.70 -1.43
C VAL A 83 1.92 7.13 0.02
N LYS A 84 2.51 8.31 0.31
CA LYS A 84 2.57 8.86 1.68
C LYS A 84 1.18 8.98 2.30
N LYS A 85 0.25 9.57 1.55
CA LYS A 85 -1.16 9.72 1.97
C LYS A 85 -1.85 8.38 2.20
N PHE A 86 -1.57 7.40 1.36
CA PHE A 86 -2.07 6.04 1.52
C PHE A 86 -1.53 5.37 2.79
N VAL A 87 -0.23 5.43 3.03
CA VAL A 87 0.40 4.81 4.22
C VAL A 87 -0.11 5.47 5.50
N ALA A 88 -0.20 6.79 5.53
CA ALA A 88 -0.78 7.50 6.66
C ALA A 88 -2.27 7.16 6.87
N PHE A 89 -3.02 6.95 5.79
CA PHE A 89 -4.40 6.45 5.86
C PHE A 89 -4.49 5.09 6.55
N LEU A 90 -3.55 4.17 6.31
CA LEU A 90 -3.46 2.90 7.06
C LEU A 90 -3.31 3.13 8.57
N ALA A 91 -2.52 4.13 8.96
CA ALA A 91 -2.36 4.47 10.37
C ALA A 91 -3.68 4.97 10.99
N GLY A 92 -4.44 5.79 10.27
CA GLY A 92 -5.76 6.26 10.68
C GLY A 92 -6.80 5.15 10.81
N ASP A 93 -6.78 4.15 9.94
CA ASP A 93 -7.62 2.95 10.06
C ASP A 93 -7.17 2.02 11.21
N GLY A 94 -6.01 2.29 11.82
CA GLY A 94 -5.45 1.45 12.88
C GLY A 94 -4.81 0.17 12.38
N PHE A 95 -4.45 0.08 11.09
CA PHE A 95 -3.80 -1.08 10.49
C PHE A 95 -2.59 -1.57 11.30
N PHE A 96 -1.70 -0.65 11.67
CA PHE A 96 -0.48 -0.99 12.43
C PHE A 96 -0.79 -1.55 13.82
N ASP A 97 -1.72 -0.93 14.55
CA ASP A 97 -2.12 -1.36 15.89
C ASP A 97 -2.82 -2.73 15.85
N LYS A 98 -3.76 -2.91 14.92
CA LYS A 98 -4.53 -4.16 14.74
C LYS A 98 -3.63 -5.36 14.45
N ASN A 99 -2.51 -5.13 13.76
CA ASN A 99 -1.56 -6.17 13.39
C ASN A 99 -0.33 -6.21 14.32
N ASN A 100 -0.33 -5.42 15.41
CA ASN A 100 0.77 -5.30 16.37
C ASN A 100 2.15 -5.14 15.71
N LEU A 101 2.26 -4.23 14.73
CA LEU A 101 3.52 -3.95 14.05
C LEU A 101 3.85 -2.46 14.05
N THR A 102 5.15 -2.14 14.03
CA THR A 102 5.59 -0.77 13.76
C THR A 102 5.65 -0.50 12.25
N PHE A 103 5.75 0.78 11.88
CA PHE A 103 5.98 1.16 10.48
C PHE A 103 7.33 0.63 9.96
N GLU A 104 8.38 0.61 10.80
CA GLU A 104 9.68 0.09 10.39
C GLU A 104 9.60 -1.43 10.15
N ASP A 105 8.92 -2.17 11.02
CA ASP A 105 8.68 -3.61 10.80
C ASP A 105 7.92 -3.84 9.49
N TRP A 106 6.93 -3.00 9.20
CA TRP A 106 6.13 -3.11 8.00
C TRP A 106 6.95 -2.95 6.72
N ILE A 107 7.78 -1.90 6.64
CA ILE A 107 8.54 -1.62 5.42
C ILE A 107 9.69 -2.59 5.19
N ASN A 108 10.18 -3.23 6.26
CA ASN A 108 11.22 -4.27 6.20
C ASN A 108 10.64 -5.69 6.10
N SER A 109 9.33 -5.86 6.14
CA SER A 109 8.71 -7.18 6.02
C SER A 109 8.43 -7.55 4.57
N LYS A 110 8.54 -8.83 4.25
CA LYS A 110 8.06 -9.41 2.99
C LYS A 110 6.58 -9.77 3.01
N ASN A 111 5.92 -9.83 4.17
CA ASN A 111 4.48 -10.11 4.25
C ASN A 111 3.64 -8.83 4.44
N PHE A 112 4.15 -7.67 4.02
CA PHE A 112 3.55 -6.36 4.29
C PHE A 112 2.12 -6.21 3.74
N THR A 113 1.70 -7.02 2.76
CA THR A 113 0.31 -7.04 2.26
C THR A 113 -0.68 -7.77 3.18
N ASN A 114 -0.18 -8.66 4.05
CA ASN A 114 -0.95 -9.38 5.05
C ASN A 114 -0.02 -9.87 6.17
N PRO A 115 0.26 -9.03 7.18
CA PRO A 115 1.20 -9.36 8.25
C PRO A 115 0.82 -10.60 9.09
N LEU A 116 -0.43 -11.06 9.02
CA LEU A 116 -0.96 -12.19 9.77
C LEU A 116 -0.86 -13.54 9.00
N LYS A 117 -0.37 -13.54 7.76
CA LYS A 117 -0.24 -14.76 6.93
C LYS A 117 1.16 -14.88 6.36
N ASP A 118 1.57 -16.12 6.08
CA ASP A 118 2.88 -16.45 5.51
C ASP A 118 2.97 -16.22 3.99
N TYR A 119 2.19 -15.26 3.45
CA TYR A 119 2.29 -14.90 2.04
C TYR A 119 3.33 -13.79 1.85
N GLU A 120 4.52 -14.19 1.43
CA GLU A 120 5.62 -13.28 1.16
C GLU A 120 5.57 -12.69 -0.25
N GLN A 121 5.94 -11.42 -0.32
CA GLN A 121 6.22 -10.66 -1.51
C GLN A 121 7.67 -10.90 -1.92
N ASP A 122 7.96 -10.71 -3.20
CA ASP A 122 9.31 -10.97 -3.73
C ASP A 122 10.37 -10.07 -3.05
N VAL A 123 9.97 -8.86 -2.65
CA VAL A 123 10.78 -7.85 -1.97
C VAL A 123 10.01 -7.17 -0.85
N THR A 124 10.74 -6.63 0.12
CA THR A 124 10.23 -5.67 1.10
C THR A 124 9.88 -4.34 0.44
N ILE A 125 9.13 -3.48 1.13
CA ILE A 125 8.86 -2.12 0.63
C ILE A 125 10.17 -1.33 0.50
N LYS A 126 11.06 -1.45 1.50
CA LYS A 126 12.35 -0.76 1.53
C LYS A 126 13.24 -1.14 0.34
N GLU A 127 13.34 -2.43 0.03
CA GLU A 127 14.05 -2.90 -1.16
C GLU A 127 13.39 -2.38 -2.44
N ALA A 128 12.05 -2.44 -2.54
CA ALA A 128 11.33 -1.96 -3.72
C ALA A 128 11.61 -0.48 -4.01
N LEU A 129 11.70 0.37 -2.99
CA LEU A 129 12.00 1.81 -3.17
C LEU A 129 13.33 2.08 -3.88
N SER A 130 14.28 1.14 -3.82
CA SER A 130 15.58 1.24 -4.49
C SER A 130 15.58 0.76 -5.94
N LEU A 131 14.49 0.15 -6.41
CA LEU A 131 14.42 -0.51 -7.71
C LEU A 131 13.69 0.34 -8.74
N LYS A 132 14.15 0.28 -9.99
CA LYS A 132 13.43 0.84 -11.14
C LYS A 132 12.08 0.13 -11.29
N GLY A 133 10.99 0.90 -11.33
CA GLY A 133 9.62 0.36 -11.31
C GLY A 133 9.09 -0.01 -9.92
N GLY A 134 9.91 0.11 -8.87
CA GLY A 134 9.56 -0.28 -7.51
C GLY A 134 8.41 0.52 -6.89
N MET A 135 8.30 1.81 -7.19
CA MET A 135 7.15 2.61 -6.74
C MET A 135 5.83 2.08 -7.32
N ASN A 136 5.84 1.66 -8.58
CA ASN A 136 4.67 1.06 -9.22
C ASN A 136 4.37 -0.33 -8.66
N TYR A 137 5.40 -1.10 -8.31
CA TYR A 137 5.25 -2.33 -7.57
C TYR A 137 4.52 -2.09 -6.25
N ILE A 138 4.99 -1.14 -5.44
CA ILE A 138 4.37 -0.77 -4.16
C ILE A 138 2.90 -0.40 -4.36
N ARG A 139 2.58 0.52 -5.29
CA ARG A 139 1.19 0.90 -5.61
C ARG A 139 0.31 -0.30 -5.94
N LYS A 140 0.83 -1.26 -6.73
CA LYS A 140 0.12 -2.49 -7.08
C LYS A 140 -0.10 -3.41 -5.88
N GLN A 141 0.83 -3.48 -4.94
CA GLN A 141 0.66 -4.28 -3.73
C GLN A 141 -0.32 -3.62 -2.75
N LEU A 142 -0.23 -2.30 -2.57
CA LEU A 142 -1.06 -1.55 -1.61
C LEU A 142 -2.56 -1.64 -1.90
N ILE A 143 -2.98 -1.56 -3.17
CA ILE A 143 -4.41 -1.73 -3.53
C ILE A 143 -4.91 -3.16 -3.35
N ASN A 144 -4.00 -4.11 -3.15
CA ASN A 144 -4.30 -5.53 -2.95
C ASN A 144 -4.12 -5.97 -1.50
N LEU A 145 -3.86 -5.05 -0.57
CA LEU A 145 -3.78 -5.37 0.85
C LEU A 145 -5.02 -6.16 1.29
N HIS A 146 -4.81 -7.27 2.01
CA HIS A 146 -5.90 -8.18 2.38
C HIS A 146 -6.92 -7.51 3.29
N TRP A 147 -6.48 -6.55 4.11
CA TRP A 147 -7.37 -5.79 4.99
C TRP A 147 -8.48 -5.08 4.21
N TRP A 148 -8.28 -4.73 2.93
CA TRP A 148 -9.32 -4.16 2.06
C TRP A 148 -10.49 -5.10 1.78
N ARG A 149 -10.23 -6.41 1.79
CA ARG A 149 -11.14 -7.43 1.28
C ARG A 149 -11.92 -8.16 2.38
N GLN A 150 -11.79 -7.70 3.62
CA GLN A 150 -12.52 -8.20 4.78
C GLN A 150 -13.84 -7.45 4.97
#